data_AF-A0A0C3L9V9-F1
#
_entry.id   AF-A0A0C3L9V9-F1
#
_cell.length_a   1.000
_cell.length_b   1.000
_cell.length_c   1.000
_cell.angle_alpha   90.00
_cell.angle_beta   90.00
_cell.angle_gamma   90.00
#
_symmetry.space_group_name_H-M   'P 1'
#
loop_
_entity.id
_entity.type
_entity.pdbx_description
1 polymer ?
#
loop_
_entity_poly.entity_id
_entity_poly.type
_entity_poly.pdbx_seq_one_letter_code
_entity_poly.pdbx_strand_id
1 'polypeptide(L)'
;WHTLPRSGGYQYANRLPPRPYPYQHFDDLPRRVYSVLTQVRTGHCFSGEYYYRRVPSESPSCPCGHHLQTREHVFTECPAYRRERWILRRASPALMMTELLGTQKGLEAVAGFIRATGAFTKSGRETWRRALEEDASAMPAPAITVSVLP
;
A
#
# COMPACT_ATOMS: atom_id res chain seq x y z
N TRP A 1 -6.75 19.15 -9.96
CA TRP A 1 -7.19 17.98 -10.73
C TRP A 1 -7.91 18.36 -12.02
N HIS A 2 -8.61 19.50 -12.06
CA HIS A 2 -9.41 19.90 -13.23
C HIS A 2 -8.66 20.64 -14.35
N THR A 3 -7.42 21.05 -14.14
CA THR A 3 -6.68 21.88 -15.12
C THR A 3 -5.65 21.12 -15.96
N LEU A 4 -4.94 20.14 -15.39
CA LEU A 4 -3.93 19.34 -16.12
C LEU A 4 -3.74 17.95 -15.49
N PRO A 5 -3.50 16.90 -16.30
CA PRO A 5 -3.10 15.58 -15.78
C PRO A 5 -1.79 15.70 -14.99
N ARG A 6 -1.67 14.95 -13.90
CA ARG A 6 -0.42 14.84 -13.14
C ARG A 6 0.63 14.08 -13.96
N SER A 7 1.89 14.49 -13.85
CA SER A 7 3.04 13.82 -14.46
C SER A 7 3.96 13.21 -13.39
N GLY A 8 4.96 12.44 -13.82
CA GLY A 8 5.96 11.83 -12.94
C GLY A 8 5.34 10.83 -11.94
N GLY A 9 5.85 10.82 -10.71
CA GLY A 9 5.45 9.85 -9.67
C GLY A 9 3.99 9.94 -9.19
N TYR A 10 3.24 10.96 -9.61
CA TYR A 10 1.83 11.18 -9.27
C TYR A 10 0.86 10.84 -10.39
N GLN A 11 1.36 10.45 -11.58
CA GLN A 11 0.53 10.18 -12.76
C GLN A 11 -0.55 9.11 -12.52
N TYR A 12 -0.33 8.19 -11.59
CA TYR A 12 -1.26 7.12 -11.26
C TYR A 12 -2.61 7.65 -10.74
N ALA A 13 -2.57 8.77 -10.03
CA ALA A 13 -3.78 9.36 -9.45
C ALA A 13 -4.69 10.04 -10.49
N ASN A 14 -4.26 10.17 -11.76
CA ASN A 14 -5.13 10.64 -12.83
C ASN A 14 -6.27 9.66 -13.14
N ARG A 15 -6.06 8.35 -12.94
CA ARG A 15 -7.06 7.31 -13.21
C ARG A 15 -8.10 7.15 -12.10
N LEU A 16 -7.74 7.56 -10.88
CA LEU A 16 -8.64 7.56 -9.73
C LEU A 16 -8.44 8.89 -8.97
N PRO A 17 -9.12 9.97 -9.39
CA PRO A 17 -8.89 11.31 -8.85
C PRO A 17 -9.19 11.35 -7.35
N PRO A 18 -8.49 12.18 -6.56
CA PRO A 18 -8.79 12.26 -5.14
C PRO A 18 -10.17 12.87 -4.89
N ARG A 19 -10.79 12.41 -3.82
CA ARG A 19 -12.04 12.90 -3.28
C ARG A 19 -11.79 13.45 -1.87
N PRO A 20 -12.64 14.38 -1.38
CA PRO A 20 -12.54 14.88 0.00
C PRO A 20 -12.82 13.80 1.05
N TYR A 21 -13.45 12.69 0.64
CA TYR A 21 -13.73 11.52 1.47
C TYR A 21 -13.01 10.28 0.93
N PRO A 22 -12.66 9.31 1.79
CA PRO A 22 -12.21 8.00 1.35
C PRO A 22 -13.21 7.38 0.36
N TYR A 23 -12.69 6.61 -0.58
CA TYR A 23 -13.57 5.75 -1.37
C TYR A 23 -14.10 4.64 -0.48
N GLN A 24 -15.36 4.22 -0.68
CA GLN A 24 -16.02 3.20 0.13
C GLN A 24 -15.21 1.90 0.29
N HIS A 25 -14.46 1.49 -0.73
CA HIS A 25 -13.59 0.31 -0.67
C HIS A 25 -12.38 0.45 0.27
N PHE A 26 -12.21 1.61 0.90
CA PHE A 26 -11.22 1.85 1.95
C PHE A 26 -11.82 1.90 3.35
N ASP A 27 -13.15 1.90 3.50
CA ASP A 27 -13.81 2.03 4.80
C ASP A 27 -13.49 0.83 5.70
N ASP A 28 -13.32 -0.35 5.11
CA ASP A 28 -12.99 -1.59 5.83
C ASP A 28 -11.48 -1.84 5.98
N LEU A 29 -10.62 -0.97 5.46
CA LEU A 29 -9.17 -1.15 5.62
C LEU A 29 -8.73 -0.73 7.03
N PRO A 30 -7.91 -1.55 7.72
CA PRO A 30 -7.26 -1.10 8.94
C PRO A 30 -6.53 0.23 8.69
N ARG A 31 -6.73 1.21 9.57
CA ARG A 31 -6.21 2.58 9.41
C ARG A 31 -4.73 2.62 9.03
N ARG A 32 -3.93 1.75 9.63
CA ARG A 32 -2.50 1.59 9.34
C ARG A 32 -2.22 1.15 7.89
N VAL A 33 -3.01 0.22 7.35
CA VAL A 33 -2.88 -0.23 5.95
C VAL A 33 -3.27 0.90 5.01
N TYR A 34 -4.37 1.59 5.29
CA TYR A 34 -4.81 2.74 4.50
C TYR A 34 -3.78 3.87 4.48
N SER A 35 -3.15 4.15 5.61
CA SER A 35 -2.09 5.16 5.72
C SER A 35 -0.88 4.81 4.85
N VAL A 36 -0.37 3.59 4.94
CA VAL A 36 0.78 3.14 4.11
C VAL A 36 0.40 3.12 2.63
N LEU A 37 -0.79 2.65 2.27
CA LEU A 37 -1.29 2.68 0.89
C LEU A 37 -1.29 4.12 0.33
N THR A 38 -1.76 5.08 1.12
CA THR A 38 -1.80 6.50 0.75
C THR A 38 -0.40 7.06 0.53
N GLN A 39 0.54 6.72 1.41
CA GLN A 39 1.95 7.08 1.28
C GLN A 39 2.58 6.47 0.03
N VAL A 40 2.33 5.19 -0.24
CA VAL A 40 2.84 4.49 -1.44
C VAL A 40 2.33 5.16 -2.70
N ARG A 41 1.05 5.53 -2.71
CA ARG A 41 0.41 6.17 -3.87
C ARG A 41 0.96 7.58 -4.15
N THR A 42 1.36 8.31 -3.11
CA THR A 42 1.97 9.64 -3.21
C THR A 42 3.50 9.61 -3.31
N GLY A 43 4.14 8.44 -3.11
CA GLY A 43 5.60 8.33 -3.07
C GLY A 43 6.24 8.86 -1.78
N HIS A 44 5.43 9.06 -0.73
CA HIS A 44 5.86 9.45 0.61
C HIS A 44 5.92 8.27 1.59
N CYS A 45 6.19 7.08 1.07
CA CYS A 45 6.31 5.86 1.85
C CYS A 45 7.77 5.61 2.26
N PHE A 46 7.98 4.70 3.21
CA PHE A 46 9.33 4.29 3.60
C PHE A 46 9.97 3.44 2.50
N SER A 47 10.52 4.12 1.50
CA SER A 47 11.28 3.54 0.40
C SER A 47 12.66 4.20 0.29
N GLY A 48 13.57 3.55 -0.42
CA GLY A 48 14.87 4.09 -0.75
C GLY A 48 14.79 5.41 -1.53
N GLU A 49 13.86 5.53 -2.48
CA GLU A 49 13.60 6.79 -3.18
C GLU A 49 13.20 7.93 -2.24
N TYR A 50 12.42 7.62 -1.20
CA TYR A 50 12.03 8.60 -0.20
C TYR A 50 13.22 9.00 0.67
N TYR A 51 13.98 8.03 1.19
CA TYR A 51 15.18 8.31 2.00
C TYR A 51 16.21 9.13 1.25
N TYR A 52 16.52 8.76 0.00
CA TYR A 52 17.43 9.52 -0.85
C TYR A 52 17.05 11.01 -0.96
N ARG A 53 15.75 11.33 -1.02
CA ARG A 53 15.26 12.70 -1.21
C ARG A 53 14.99 13.46 0.08
N ARG A 54 14.60 12.76 1.15
CA ARG A 54 14.01 13.37 2.36
C ARG A 54 14.79 13.08 3.64
N VAL A 55 15.57 12.01 3.67
CA VAL A 55 16.35 11.60 4.84
C VAL A 55 17.73 11.09 4.38
N PRO A 56 18.64 11.98 3.94
CA PRO A 56 19.92 11.58 3.35
C PRO A 56 20.85 10.79 4.30
N SER A 57 20.57 10.82 5.61
CA SER A 57 21.27 10.01 6.62
C SER A 57 20.90 8.53 6.59
N GLU A 58 19.78 8.16 5.96
CA GLU A 58 19.30 6.79 5.84
C GLU A 58 19.74 6.17 4.51
N SER A 59 20.03 4.86 4.51
CA SER A 59 20.44 4.17 3.28
C SER A 59 19.28 4.08 2.28
N PRO A 60 19.50 4.43 1.00
CA PRO A 60 18.49 4.26 -0.04
C PRO A 60 18.40 2.82 -0.55
N SER A 61 19.32 1.93 -0.13
CA SER A 61 19.38 0.57 -0.62
C SER A 61 18.25 -0.31 -0.09
N CYS A 62 17.80 -1.24 -0.91
CA CYS A 62 16.82 -2.23 -0.51
C CYS A 62 17.49 -3.26 0.42
N PRO A 63 16.79 -3.73 1.47
CA PRO A 63 17.29 -4.84 2.30
C PRO A 63 17.61 -6.12 1.54
N CYS A 64 17.10 -6.27 0.30
CA CYS A 64 17.45 -7.39 -0.57
C CYS A 64 18.81 -7.24 -1.29
N GLY A 65 19.54 -6.16 -1.05
CA GLY A 65 20.83 -5.85 -1.70
C GLY A 65 20.73 -4.99 -2.97
N HIS A 66 19.53 -4.60 -3.42
CA HIS A 66 19.40 -3.68 -4.56
C HIS A 66 19.82 -2.27 -4.15
N HIS A 67 20.63 -1.59 -4.98
CA HIS A 67 21.27 -0.31 -4.64
C HIS A 67 20.27 0.82 -4.32
N LEU A 68 19.09 0.81 -4.96
CA LEU A 68 18.01 1.77 -4.72
C LEU A 68 16.67 1.04 -4.58
N GLN A 69 15.98 1.21 -3.45
CA GLN A 69 14.64 0.66 -3.28
C GLN A 69 13.58 1.61 -3.84
N THR A 70 13.12 1.34 -5.07
CA THR A 70 11.97 2.01 -5.67
C THR A 70 10.67 1.28 -5.37
N ARG A 71 9.53 1.96 -5.50
CA ARG A 71 8.20 1.30 -5.41
C ARG A 71 8.05 0.21 -6.49
N GLU A 72 8.53 0.50 -7.69
CA GLU A 72 8.53 -0.43 -8.81
C GLU A 72 9.33 -1.68 -8.49
N HIS A 73 10.59 -1.54 -8.05
CA HIS A 73 11.43 -2.66 -7.61
C HIS A 73 10.73 -3.54 -6.57
N VAL A 74 10.14 -2.92 -5.53
CA VAL A 74 9.42 -3.67 -4.48
C VAL A 74 8.28 -4.51 -5.06
N PHE A 75 7.50 -3.96 -5.99
CA PHE A 75 6.35 -4.64 -6.59
C PHE A 75 6.73 -5.67 -7.66
N THR A 76 7.72 -5.39 -8.51
CA THR A 76 7.99 -6.16 -9.72
C THR A 76 9.11 -7.20 -9.54
N GLU A 77 10.16 -6.86 -8.80
CA GLU A 77 11.45 -7.56 -8.86
C GLU A 77 11.94 -8.09 -7.52
N CYS A 78 11.75 -7.31 -6.44
CA CYS A 78 12.39 -7.53 -5.16
C CYS A 78 12.23 -8.97 -4.64
N PRO A 79 13.32 -9.74 -4.46
CA PRO A 79 13.22 -11.14 -4.07
C PRO A 79 12.61 -11.33 -2.68
N ALA A 80 12.74 -10.34 -1.79
CA ALA A 80 12.15 -10.36 -0.45
C ALA A 80 10.61 -10.49 -0.45
N TYR A 81 9.96 -10.10 -1.54
CA TYR A 81 8.50 -10.14 -1.69
C TYR A 81 8.02 -11.07 -2.81
N ARG A 82 8.88 -11.97 -3.28
CA ARG A 82 8.57 -12.90 -4.38
C ARG A 82 7.34 -13.75 -4.09
N ARG A 83 7.18 -14.22 -2.85
CA ARG A 83 6.09 -15.09 -2.44
C ARG A 83 4.75 -14.38 -2.41
N GLU A 84 4.68 -13.12 -2.02
CA GLU A 84 3.42 -12.37 -1.89
C GLU A 84 3.05 -11.60 -3.15
N ARG A 85 3.96 -11.51 -4.14
CA ARG A 85 3.74 -10.82 -5.42
C ARG A 85 2.54 -11.34 -6.22
N TRP A 86 2.11 -12.58 -6.00
CA TRP A 86 0.90 -13.11 -6.66
C TRP A 86 -0.36 -12.28 -6.35
N ILE A 87 -0.41 -11.64 -5.17
CA ILE A 87 -1.52 -10.75 -4.77
C ILE A 87 -1.64 -9.61 -5.78
N LEU A 88 -0.51 -9.00 -6.14
CA LEU A 88 -0.44 -7.92 -7.13
C LEU A 88 -0.76 -8.44 -8.54
N ARG A 89 -0.26 -9.63 -8.90
CA ARG A 89 -0.50 -10.24 -10.23
C ARG A 89 -1.98 -10.54 -10.49
N ARG A 90 -2.77 -10.81 -9.44
CA ARG A 90 -4.22 -10.99 -9.57
C ARG A 90 -4.93 -9.70 -10.02
N ALA A 91 -4.42 -8.55 -9.62
CA ALA A 91 -4.93 -7.25 -10.09
C ALA A 91 -4.36 -6.87 -11.46
N SER A 92 -3.03 -6.96 -11.61
CA SER A 92 -2.28 -6.61 -12.81
C SER A 92 -1.27 -7.72 -13.13
N PRO A 93 -1.55 -8.64 -14.08
CA PRO A 93 -0.63 -9.73 -14.42
C PRO A 93 0.76 -9.26 -14.85
N ALA A 94 0.82 -8.11 -15.53
CA ALA A 94 2.04 -7.44 -15.97
C ALA A 94 2.65 -6.49 -14.92
N LEU A 95 2.05 -6.37 -13.73
CA LEU A 95 2.50 -5.53 -12.62
C LEU A 95 2.68 -4.05 -13.01
N MET A 96 1.78 -3.54 -13.86
CA MET A 96 1.83 -2.16 -14.31
C MET A 96 1.53 -1.20 -13.16
N MET A 97 2.46 -0.30 -12.86
CA MET A 97 2.30 0.71 -11.80
C MET A 97 1.03 1.56 -11.97
N THR A 98 0.66 1.86 -13.22
CA THR A 98 -0.55 2.62 -13.55
C THR A 98 -1.85 1.86 -13.29
N GLU A 99 -1.81 0.53 -13.25
CA GLU A 99 -2.93 -0.31 -12.85
C GLU A 99 -2.95 -0.47 -11.33
N LEU A 100 -1.80 -0.84 -10.74
CA LEU A 100 -1.66 -1.10 -9.30
C LEU A 100 -1.96 0.13 -8.44
N LEU A 101 -1.52 1.33 -8.85
CA LEU A 101 -1.70 2.56 -8.06
C LEU A 101 -2.80 3.49 -8.60
N GLY A 102 -3.37 3.15 -9.76
CA GLY A 102 -4.33 3.98 -10.48
C GLY A 102 -5.75 3.44 -10.56
N THR A 103 -5.99 2.17 -10.20
CA THR A 103 -7.32 1.55 -10.27
C THR A 103 -7.75 1.05 -8.89
N GLN A 104 -9.06 0.96 -8.66
CA GLN A 104 -9.61 0.40 -7.41
C GLN A 104 -9.08 -1.02 -7.16
N LYS A 105 -9.20 -1.93 -8.14
CA LYS A 105 -8.70 -3.31 -8.06
C LYS A 105 -7.19 -3.36 -7.74
N GLY A 106 -6.41 -2.45 -8.34
CA GLY A 106 -5.00 -2.30 -8.04
C GLY A 106 -4.73 -1.91 -6.60
N LEU A 107 -5.44 -0.90 -6.10
CA LEU A 107 -5.27 -0.38 -4.74
C LEU A 107 -5.69 -1.40 -3.68
N GLU A 108 -6.75 -2.17 -3.92
CA GLU A 108 -7.15 -3.31 -3.08
C GLU A 108 -6.04 -4.38 -3.02
N ALA A 109 -5.45 -4.72 -4.16
CA ALA A 109 -4.33 -5.67 -4.20
C ALA A 109 -3.06 -5.13 -3.52
N VAL A 110 -2.75 -3.84 -3.69
CA VAL A 110 -1.62 -3.20 -2.99
C VAL A 110 -1.88 -3.17 -1.48
N ALA A 111 -3.10 -2.89 -1.03
CA ALA A 111 -3.47 -2.97 0.38
C ALA A 111 -3.27 -4.38 0.94
N GLY A 112 -3.72 -5.41 0.21
CA GLY A 112 -3.51 -6.82 0.57
C GLY A 112 -2.03 -7.20 0.62
N PHE A 113 -1.24 -6.73 -0.34
CA PHE A 113 0.21 -6.93 -0.37
C PHE A 113 0.90 -6.28 0.83
N ILE A 114 0.58 -5.01 1.13
CA ILE A 114 1.11 -4.30 2.30
C ILE A 114 0.72 -5.04 3.58
N ARG A 115 -0.53 -5.47 3.72
CA ARG A 115 -1.01 -6.26 4.86
C ARG A 115 -0.20 -7.53 5.05
N ALA A 116 0.06 -8.29 3.98
CA ALA A 116 0.79 -9.56 4.03
C ALA A 116 2.31 -9.42 4.28
N THR A 117 2.91 -8.32 3.85
CA THR A 117 4.38 -8.16 3.81
C THR A 117 4.95 -7.15 4.79
N GLY A 118 4.16 -6.15 5.19
CA GLY A 118 4.69 -4.96 5.87
C GLY A 118 5.59 -4.11 4.99
N ALA A 119 5.53 -4.27 3.66
CA ALA A 119 6.29 -3.46 2.73
C ALA A 119 6.01 -1.97 2.95
N PHE A 120 7.04 -1.14 2.79
CA PHE A 120 7.01 0.31 2.97
C PHE A 120 6.68 0.80 4.38
N THR A 121 7.01 0.02 5.40
CA THR A 121 6.85 0.38 6.81
C THR A 121 8.23 0.55 7.44
N LYS A 122 8.38 1.50 8.36
CA LYS A 122 9.66 1.74 9.03
C LYS A 122 10.05 0.60 9.98
N SER A 123 9.07 -0.02 10.63
CA SER A 123 9.29 -0.97 11.71
C SER A 123 9.59 -2.40 11.24
N GLY A 124 9.36 -2.71 9.96
CA GLY A 124 9.67 -4.02 9.37
C GLY A 124 8.54 -5.04 9.54
N ARG A 125 8.77 -6.25 9.02
CA ARG A 125 7.71 -7.27 8.81
C ARG A 125 7.14 -7.85 10.10
N GLU A 126 7.96 -8.08 11.13
CA GLU A 126 7.53 -8.73 12.37
C GLU A 126 6.66 -7.82 13.23
N THR A 127 7.15 -6.60 13.48
CA THR A 127 6.37 -5.55 14.16
C THR A 127 5.09 -5.21 13.40
N TRP A 128 5.13 -5.27 12.06
CA TRP A 128 3.95 -5.08 11.24
C TRP A 128 2.92 -6.20 11.43
N ARG A 129 3.35 -7.46 11.59
CA ARG A 129 2.42 -8.56 11.84
C ARG A 129 1.74 -8.38 13.20
N ARG A 130 2.53 -8.15 14.25
CA ARG A 130 2.03 -7.96 15.61
C ARG A 130 1.01 -6.81 15.71
N ALA A 131 1.31 -5.66 15.11
CA ALA A 131 0.39 -4.53 15.10
C ALA A 131 -0.93 -4.82 14.33
N LEU A 132 -0.95 -5.74 13.36
CA LEU A 132 -2.22 -6.18 12.75
C LEU A 132 -3.04 -7.07 13.68
N GLU A 133 -2.37 -7.94 14.43
CA GLU A 133 -3.02 -8.85 15.38
C GLU A 133 -3.63 -8.06 16.54
N GLU A 134 -2.91 -7.06 17.04
CA GLU A 134 -3.39 -6.12 18.06
C GLU A 134 -4.61 -5.33 17.56
N ASP A 135 -4.56 -4.77 16.34
CA ASP A 135 -5.70 -4.10 15.72
C ASP A 135 -6.92 -5.04 15.59
N ALA A 136 -6.70 -6.28 15.13
CA ALA A 136 -7.77 -7.27 14.97
C ALA A 136 -8.40 -7.69 16.30
N SER A 137 -7.59 -7.79 17.37
CA SER A 137 -8.07 -8.09 18.72
C SER A 137 -8.80 -6.92 19.37
N ALA A 138 -8.56 -5.68 18.92
CA ALA A 138 -9.18 -4.47 19.45
C ALA A 138 -10.50 -4.11 18.73
N MET A 139 -10.79 -4.70 17.57
CA MET A 139 -12.07 -4.50 16.89
C MET A 139 -13.18 -5.21 17.67
N PRO A 140 -14.20 -4.50 18.18
CA PRO A 140 -15.35 -5.16 18.80
C PRO A 140 -16.01 -6.07 17.76
N ALA A 141 -16.41 -7.27 18.18
CA ALA A 141 -17.20 -8.17 17.34
C ALA A 141 -18.39 -7.38 16.76
N PRO A 142 -18.75 -7.58 15.48
CA PRO A 142 -19.91 -6.90 14.92
C PRO A 142 -21.10 -7.19 15.83
N ALA A 143 -21.78 -6.14 16.29
CA ALA A 143 -23.01 -6.27 17.05
C ALA A 143 -24.01 -6.98 16.13
N ILE A 144 -24.14 -8.29 16.30
CA ILE A 144 -25.19 -9.06 15.63
C ILE A 144 -26.49 -8.59 16.27
N THR A 145 -27.14 -7.61 15.67
CA THR A 145 -28.54 -7.32 15.95
C THR A 145 -29.35 -8.49 15.43
N VAL A 146 -29.53 -9.50 16.28
CA VAL A 146 -30.56 -10.52 16.08
C VAL A 146 -31.89 -9.78 16.22
N SER A 147 -32.47 -9.36 15.10
CA SER A 147 -33.88 -8.98 15.06
C SER A 147 -34.69 -10.25 15.34
N VAL A 148 -35.04 -10.45 16.61
CA VAL A 148 -36.05 -11.41 17.02
C VAL A 148 -37.40 -10.83 16.61
N LEU A 149 -37.97 -11.36 15.53
CA LEU A 149 -39.42 -11.30 15.26
C LEU A 149 -40.09 -12.37 16.14
N PRO A 150 -41.20 -12.03 16.81
CA PRO A 150 -42.51 -12.07 16.14
C PRO A 150 -43.33 -10.79 16.25
#